data_AF-A0A1Q7XAZ9-F1
#
_entry.id   AF-A0A1Q7XAZ9-F1
#
_cell.length_a   1.000
_cell.length_b   1.000
_cell.length_c   1.000
_cell.angle_alpha   90.00
_cell.angle_beta   90.00
_cell.angle_gamma   90.00
#
_symmetry.space_group_name_H-M   'P 1'
#
loop_
_entity.id
_entity.type
_entity.pdbx_description
1 polymer ?
#
loop_
_entity_poly.entity_id
_entity_poly.type
_entity_poly.pdbx_seq_one_letter_code
_entity_poly.pdbx_strand_id
1 'polypeptide(L)'
;MQRDHFYHDGQWKNLQDRMQAISDNGKIVLPYYAKDAHIVTTGPDVVVQILLDGKTIKSDDSGQDTKNGFVHISEYRLYNIVSSAQPSSHTIISHPGFQIYTFTFG
;
A
#
# COMPACT_ATOMS: atom_id res chain seq x y z
N MET A 1 -0.70 -14.08 -11.50
CA MET A 1 -1.02 -13.63 -10.12
C MET A 1 -2.46 -14.00 -9.84
N GLN A 2 -2.74 -14.55 -8.66
CA GLN A 2 -4.11 -14.90 -8.24
C GLN A 2 -4.78 -13.66 -7.64
N ARG A 3 -6.09 -13.51 -7.86
CA ARG A 3 -6.88 -12.44 -7.24
C ARG A 3 -7.01 -12.70 -5.73
N ASP A 4 -7.20 -11.62 -4.97
CA ASP A 4 -7.43 -11.66 -3.52
C ASP A 4 -6.25 -12.25 -2.71
N HIS A 5 -5.06 -12.24 -3.33
CA HIS A 5 -3.79 -12.63 -2.72
C HIS A 5 -2.81 -11.47 -2.88
N PHE A 6 -2.04 -11.16 -1.82
CA PHE A 6 -0.93 -10.22 -1.91
C PHE A 6 0.41 -10.95 -1.92
N TYR A 7 1.38 -10.34 -2.59
CA TYR A 7 2.72 -10.88 -2.74
C TYR A 7 3.73 -9.90 -2.19
N HIS A 8 4.61 -10.40 -1.31
CA HIS A 8 5.76 -9.66 -0.84
C HIS A 8 6.97 -9.94 -1.72
N ASP A 9 7.63 -8.87 -2.15
CA ASP A 9 8.93 -8.90 -2.82
C ASP A 9 9.91 -8.01 -2.01
N GLY A 10 11.18 -8.38 -1.96
CA GLY A 10 12.16 -7.84 -1.01
C GLY A 10 12.18 -8.55 0.36
N GLN A 11 12.88 -7.97 1.34
CA GLN A 11 13.01 -8.56 2.68
C GLN A 11 12.00 -7.98 3.66
N TRP A 12 11.20 -8.89 4.24
CA TRP A 12 10.16 -8.57 5.19
C TRP A 12 10.32 -9.37 6.47
N LYS A 13 10.11 -8.72 7.61
CA LYS A 13 9.98 -9.37 8.91
C LYS A 13 8.51 -9.65 9.17
N ASN A 14 8.18 -10.93 9.39
CA ASN A 14 6.89 -11.32 9.92
C ASN A 14 6.92 -11.16 11.45
N LEU A 15 6.05 -10.31 11.97
CA LEU A 15 5.79 -10.11 13.39
C LEU A 15 4.39 -10.65 13.73
N GLN A 16 4.07 -10.82 15.00
CA GLN A 16 2.83 -11.48 15.43
C GLN A 16 1.54 -10.87 14.80
N ASP A 17 1.53 -9.56 14.57
CA ASP A 17 0.36 -8.78 14.15
C ASP A 17 0.57 -7.97 12.86
N ARG A 18 1.78 -8.00 12.29
CA ARG A 18 2.17 -7.09 11.19
C ARG A 18 3.37 -7.58 10.40
N MET A 19 3.52 -7.02 9.21
CA MET A 19 4.71 -7.18 8.37
C MET A 19 5.53 -5.90 8.41
N GLN A 20 6.84 -6.01 8.58
CA GLN A 20 7.77 -4.87 8.54
C GLN A 20 8.74 -5.01 7.37
N ALA A 21 8.83 -3.99 6.52
CA ALA A 21 9.86 -3.91 5.49
C ALA A 21 11.25 -3.70 6.14
N ILE A 22 12.23 -4.51 5.76
CA ILE A 22 13.63 -4.40 6.23
C ILE A 22 14.54 -3.88 5.10
N SER A 23 14.16 -4.07 3.84
CA SER A 23 14.96 -3.64 2.68
C SER A 23 14.43 -2.35 2.03
N ASP A 24 15.32 -1.64 1.32
CA ASP A 24 15.01 -0.39 0.60
C ASP A 24 14.04 -0.56 -0.57
N ASN A 25 13.81 -1.81 -0.97
CA ASN A 25 12.99 -2.20 -2.10
C ASN A 25 11.82 -3.10 -1.69
N GLY A 26 11.34 -2.99 -0.44
CA GLY A 26 10.17 -3.75 0.02
C GLY A 26 8.96 -3.45 -0.87
N LYS A 27 8.43 -4.45 -1.54
CA LYS A 27 7.30 -4.28 -2.47
C LYS A 27 6.15 -5.20 -2.08
N ILE A 28 4.94 -4.66 -2.10
CA ILE A 28 3.70 -5.41 -1.95
C ILE A 28 2.92 -5.28 -3.26
N VAL A 29 2.69 -6.41 -3.93
CA VAL A 29 1.79 -6.45 -5.10
C VAL A 29 0.41 -6.90 -4.62
N LEU A 30 -0.61 -6.10 -4.88
CA LEU A 30 -1.97 -6.30 -4.37
C LEU A 30 -2.98 -6.27 -5.53
N PRO A 31 -3.21 -7.40 -6.21
CA PRO A 31 -4.35 -7.56 -7.10
C PRO A 31 -5.64 -7.70 -6.28
N TYR A 32 -6.56 -6.74 -6.40
CA TYR A 32 -7.86 -6.77 -5.74
C TYR A 32 -8.98 -6.32 -6.69
N TYR A 33 -10.24 -6.46 -6.26
CA TYR A 33 -11.42 -6.02 -7.01
C TYR A 33 -12.34 -5.17 -6.14
N ALA A 34 -12.03 -3.87 -6.03
CA ALA A 34 -12.79 -2.90 -5.23
C ALA A 34 -12.57 -1.48 -5.78
N LYS A 35 -13.41 -0.53 -5.38
CA LYS A 35 -13.26 0.88 -5.76
C LYS A 35 -12.22 1.57 -4.89
N ASP A 36 -12.27 1.27 -3.60
CA ASP A 36 -11.39 1.83 -2.60
C ASP A 36 -10.46 0.75 -2.03
N ALA A 37 -9.20 1.12 -1.82
CA ALA A 37 -8.25 0.35 -1.03
C ALA A 37 -7.66 1.19 0.07
N HIS A 38 -7.48 0.55 1.22
CA HIS A 38 -6.94 1.15 2.41
C HIS A 38 -5.85 0.27 3.01
N ILE A 39 -4.96 0.91 3.77
CA ILE A 39 -3.97 0.23 4.60
C ILE A 39 -4.17 0.64 6.06
N VAL A 40 -4.07 -0.34 6.95
CA VAL A 40 -3.84 -0.08 8.38
C VAL A 40 -2.34 -0.21 8.60
N THR A 41 -1.70 0.89 8.94
CA THR A 41 -0.23 1.00 8.99
C THR A 41 0.22 1.95 10.10
N THR A 42 1.50 1.85 10.46
CA THR A 42 2.20 2.83 11.31
C THR A 42 3.64 3.00 10.84
N GLY A 43 4.30 4.08 11.25
CA GLY A 43 5.69 4.34 10.92
C GLY A 43 6.18 5.66 11.51
N PRO A 44 7.50 5.79 11.80
CA PRO A 44 8.10 7.04 12.23
C PRO A 44 8.36 7.95 11.01
N ASP A 45 7.32 8.59 10.48
CA ASP A 45 7.38 9.48 9.31
C ASP A 45 7.99 8.81 8.06
N VAL A 46 7.31 7.77 7.57
CA VAL A 46 7.71 7.01 6.38
C VAL A 46 6.90 7.45 5.17
N VAL A 47 7.56 7.60 4.02
CA VAL A 47 6.90 7.83 2.72
C VAL A 47 6.86 6.52 1.93
N VAL A 48 5.66 6.14 1.48
CA VAL A 48 5.46 5.00 0.59
C VAL A 48 4.90 5.46 -0.76
N GLN A 49 5.28 4.76 -1.83
CA GLN A 49 4.83 5.05 -3.19
C GLN A 49 3.72 4.09 -3.60
N ILE A 50 2.65 4.63 -4.17
CA ILE A 50 1.51 3.89 -4.69
C ILE A 50 1.57 3.88 -6.21
N LEU A 51 1.56 2.69 -6.79
CA LEU A 51 1.49 2.45 -8.22
C LEU A 51 0.17 1.78 -8.59
N LEU A 52 -0.43 2.23 -9.68
CA LEU A 52 -1.56 1.58 -10.36
C LEU A 52 -1.04 0.96 -11.66
N ASP A 53 -1.25 -0.34 -11.84
CA ASP A 53 -0.73 -1.11 -12.99
C ASP A 53 0.78 -0.87 -13.27
N GLY A 54 1.56 -0.70 -12.20
CA GLY A 54 3.01 -0.46 -12.27
C GLY A 54 3.41 0.97 -12.66
N LYS A 55 2.46 1.91 -12.78
CA LYS A 55 2.70 3.33 -13.06
C LYS A 55 2.30 4.16 -11.85
N THR A 56 2.89 5.35 -11.69
CA THR A 56 2.45 6.29 -10.64
C THR A 56 0.95 6.53 -10.75
N ILE A 57 0.24 6.34 -9.63
CA ILE A 57 -1.20 6.56 -9.58
C ILE A 57 -1.52 8.02 -9.89
N LYS A 58 -2.57 8.23 -10.70
CA LYS A 58 -3.02 9.56 -11.09
C LYS A 58 -3.99 10.13 -10.06
N SER A 59 -4.19 11.44 -10.08
CA SER A 59 -5.10 12.12 -9.16
C SER A 59 -6.52 11.55 -9.18
N ASP A 60 -7.02 11.13 -10.35
CA ASP A 60 -8.39 10.61 -10.52
C ASP A 60 -8.62 9.26 -9.83
N ASP A 61 -7.55 8.50 -9.55
CA ASP A 61 -7.60 7.20 -8.88
C ASP A 61 -7.00 7.26 -7.45
N SER A 62 -6.51 8.42 -7.03
CA SER A 62 -5.81 8.59 -5.76
C SER A 62 -6.79 8.63 -4.60
N GLY A 63 -6.52 7.84 -3.56
CA GLY A 63 -7.22 7.98 -2.30
C GLY A 63 -6.89 9.31 -1.60
N GLN A 64 -7.72 9.73 -0.64
CA GLN A 64 -7.56 11.02 0.07
C GLN A 64 -6.20 11.19 0.77
N ASP A 65 -5.55 10.08 1.14
CA ASP A 65 -4.24 10.08 1.80
C ASP A 65 -3.08 9.98 0.80
N THR A 66 -3.36 9.87 -0.50
CA THR A 66 -2.36 9.75 -1.56
C THR A 66 -2.22 11.05 -2.31
N LYS A 67 -1.02 11.64 -2.26
CA LYS A 67 -0.69 12.89 -2.96
C LYS A 67 0.47 12.65 -3.90
N ASN A 68 0.26 12.93 -5.19
CA ASN A 68 1.25 12.70 -6.25
C ASN A 68 1.80 11.25 -6.26
N GLY A 69 0.96 10.29 -5.89
CA GLY A 69 1.33 8.87 -5.76
C GLY A 69 2.14 8.50 -4.53
N PHE A 70 2.20 9.37 -3.53
CA PHE A 70 2.87 9.10 -2.26
C PHE A 70 1.90 9.22 -1.08
N VAL A 71 2.10 8.38 -0.07
CA VAL A 71 1.39 8.42 1.21
C VAL A 71 2.42 8.68 2.30
N HIS A 72 2.15 9.68 3.14
CA HIS A 72 2.96 9.98 4.32
C HIS A 72 2.37 9.31 5.55
N ILE A 73 3.15 8.44 6.18
CA ILE A 73 2.74 7.63 7.32
C ILE A 73 3.44 8.16 8.57
N SER A 74 2.68 8.84 9.41
CA SER A 74 3.14 9.49 10.64
C SER A 74 2.43 8.99 11.90
N GLU A 75 1.35 8.21 11.76
CA GLU A 75 0.52 7.76 12.87
C GLU A 75 -0.11 6.39 12.58
N TYR A 76 -0.58 5.72 13.64
CA TYR A 76 -1.32 4.47 13.51
C TYR A 76 -2.78 4.76 13.14
N ARG A 77 -3.14 4.59 11.87
CA ARG A 77 -4.53 4.74 11.41
C ARG A 77 -4.82 3.98 10.11
N LEU A 78 -6.06 4.11 9.66
CA LEU A 78 -6.49 3.72 8.32
C LEU A 78 -6.13 4.83 7.32
N TYR A 79 -5.40 4.49 6.26
CA TYR A 79 -5.06 5.37 5.15
C TYR A 79 -5.78 4.91 3.89
N ASN A 80 -6.52 5.81 3.23
CA ASN A 80 -7.16 5.55 1.94
C ASN A 80 -6.16 5.84 0.81
N ILE A 81 -5.69 4.77 0.17
CA ILE A 81 -4.58 4.83 -0.79
C ILE A 81 -5.05 4.86 -2.25
N VAL A 82 -6.24 4.36 -2.52
CA VAL A 82 -6.85 4.34 -3.85
C VAL A 82 -8.32 4.66 -3.68
N SER A 83 -8.85 5.50 -4.57
CA SER A 83 -10.28 5.69 -4.76
C SER A 83 -10.54 5.81 -6.26
N SER A 84 -11.05 4.75 -6.86
CA SER A 84 -11.17 4.59 -8.31
C SER A 84 -12.61 4.28 -8.72
N ALA A 85 -13.00 4.74 -9.91
CA ALA A 85 -14.35 4.49 -10.43
C ALA A 85 -14.57 3.01 -10.80
N GLN A 86 -13.50 2.29 -11.13
CA GLN A 86 -13.51 0.91 -11.60
C GLN A 86 -12.47 0.07 -10.84
N PRO A 87 -12.79 -1.20 -10.53
CA PRO A 87 -11.83 -2.11 -9.92
C PRO A 87 -10.56 -2.28 -10.76
N SER A 88 -9.39 -2.21 -10.12
CA SER A 88 -8.08 -2.30 -10.79
C SER A 88 -7.00 -2.93 -9.89
N SER A 89 -5.83 -3.24 -10.46
CA SER A 89 -4.73 -3.91 -9.76
C SER A 89 -3.66 -2.91 -9.34
N HIS A 90 -3.25 -2.95 -8.07
CA HIS A 90 -2.32 -1.96 -7.52
C HIS A 90 -1.05 -2.61 -6.96
N THR A 91 0.02 -1.83 -6.96
CA THR A 91 1.32 -2.19 -6.38
C THR A 91 1.74 -1.08 -5.42
N ILE A 92 2.14 -1.47 -4.21
CA ILE A 92 2.70 -0.57 -3.21
C ILE A 92 4.19 -0.83 -3.16
N ILE A 93 4.98 0.24 -3.32
CA ILE A 93 6.42 0.22 -3.10
C ILE A 93 6.69 0.91 -1.78
N SER A 94 7.35 0.20 -0.88
CA SER A 94 7.66 0.63 0.47
C SER A 94 9.18 0.60 0.74
N HIS A 95 9.60 1.37 1.73
CA HIS A 95 10.98 1.50 2.18
C HIS A 95 11.14 0.87 3.58
N PRO A 96 12.36 0.69 4.12
CA PRO A 96 12.56 0.05 5.41
C PRO A 96 11.86 0.83 6.51
N GLY A 97 11.33 0.12 7.49
CA GLY A 97 10.61 0.73 8.61
C GLY A 97 9.10 0.89 8.39
N PHE A 98 8.60 0.73 7.16
CA PHE A 98 7.17 0.60 6.89
C PHE A 98 6.59 -0.65 7.57
N GLN A 99 5.47 -0.49 8.29
CA GLN A 99 4.80 -1.57 9.01
C GLN A 99 3.32 -1.63 8.66
N ILE A 100 2.90 -2.72 8.04
CA ILE A 100 1.51 -2.93 7.62
C ILE A 100 0.85 -4.03 8.45
N TYR A 101 -0.36 -3.76 8.92
CA TYR A 101 -1.18 -4.69 9.68
C TYR A 101 -2.17 -5.42 8.77
N THR A 102 -2.86 -4.70 7.90
CA THR A 102 -3.83 -5.28 6.96
C THR A 102 -4.18 -4.34 5.81
N PHE A 103 -4.80 -4.91 4.79
CA PHE A 103 -5.53 -4.22 3.72
C PHE A 103 -7.03 -4.28 3.97
N THR A 104 -7.75 -3.21 3.65
CA THR A 104 -9.22 -3.24 3.60
C THR A 104 -9.73 -2.62 2.29
N PHE A 105 -10.90 -3.08 1.84
CA PHE A 105 -11.44 -2.79 0.52
C PHE A 105 -12.90 -2.32 0.61
N GLY A 106 -13.31 -1.42 -0.30
CA GLY A 106 -14.65 -0.82 -0.37
C GLY A 106 -15.19 -0.66 -1.78
#